data_AF-A0A658NPD2-F1
#
_entry.id   AF-A0A658NPD2-F1
#
_cell.length_a   1.000
_cell.length_b   1.000
_cell.length_c   1.000
_cell.angle_alpha   90.00
_cell.angle_beta   90.00
_cell.angle_gamma   90.00
#
_symmetry.space_group_name_H-M   'P 1'
#
loop_
_entity.id
_entity.type
_entity.pdbx_description
1 polymer ?
#
loop_
_entity_poly.entity_id
_entity_poly.type
_entity_poly.pdbx_seq_one_letter_code
_entity_poly.pdbx_strand_id
1 'polypeptide(L)'
;LFEWVKFRSHLSRGVTIGTMLKDEAFFFIRLGSFLERADNTARLLDVKYHGATEDSLLEAARTDENAIDHHMDFYHWAAILRSVSA
;
A
#
# COMPACT_ATOMS: atom_id res chain seq x y z
N LEU A 1 12.31 22.12 7.18
CA LEU A 1 11.72 21.12 8.08
C LEU A 1 11.61 19.74 7.43
N PHE A 2 10.93 19.61 6.28
CA PHE A 2 10.76 18.33 5.57
C PHE A 2 12.07 17.57 5.28
N GLU A 3 13.05 18.22 4.64
CA GLU A 3 14.34 17.59 4.32
C GLU A 3 15.10 17.08 5.55
N TRP A 4 15.00 17.81 6.67
CA TRP A 4 15.61 17.38 7.92
C TRP A 4 14.96 16.09 8.45
N VAL A 5 13.63 16.01 8.43
CA VAL A 5 12.89 14.81 8.86
C VAL A 5 13.24 13.61 7.96
N LYS A 6 13.28 13.84 6.65
CA LYS A 6 13.64 12.82 5.66
C LYS A 6 15.05 12.27 5.92
N PHE A 7 16.03 13.16 6.08
CA PHE A 7 17.42 12.76 6.32
C PHE A 7 17.57 11.95 7.62
N ARG A 8 16.97 12.42 8.72
CA ARG A 8 17.02 11.72 10.01
C ARG A 8 16.35 10.34 9.95
N SER A 9 15.24 10.23 9.23
CA SER A 9 14.53 8.95 9.04
C SER A 9 15.37 7.94 8.29
N HIS A 10 16.02 8.36 7.18
CA HIS A 10 16.93 7.50 6.42
C HIS A 10 18.15 7.08 7.24
N LEU A 11 18.76 8.02 7.98
CA LEU A 11 19.92 7.71 8.82
C LEU A 11 19.57 6.69 9.91
N SER A 12 18.46 6.90 10.63
CA SER A 12 17.99 5.98 11.66
C SER A 12 17.79 4.58 11.09
N ARG A 13 17.05 4.47 9.98
CA ARG A 13 16.80 3.19 9.32
C ARG A 13 18.08 2.52 8.83
N GLY A 14 19.01 3.29 8.27
CA GLY A 14 20.30 2.80 7.78
C GLY A 14 21.14 2.19 8.89
N VAL A 15 21.24 2.87 10.04
CA VAL A 15 21.96 2.36 11.22
C VAL A 15 21.30 1.10 11.78
N THR A 16 19.97 1.09 11.92
CA THR A 16 19.22 -0.10 12.39
C THR A 16 19.45 -1.31 11.49
N ILE A 17 19.43 -1.14 10.17
CA ILE A 17 19.57 -2.28 9.24
C ILE A 17 21.04 -2.71 9.10
N GLY A 18 21.95 -1.74 9.01
CA GLY A 18 23.35 -1.96 8.64
C GLY A 18 24.27 -2.34 9.79
N THR A 19 24.03 -1.85 11.01
CA THR A 19 25.00 -2.00 12.12
C THR A 19 24.40 -2.56 13.41
N MET A 20 23.07 -2.60 13.56
CA MET A 20 22.46 -3.17 14.76
C MET A 20 22.70 -4.69 14.84
N LEU A 21 23.00 -5.16 16.06
CA LEU A 21 23.10 -6.58 16.37
C LEU A 21 21.81 -7.31 15.97
N LYS A 22 21.92 -8.51 15.41
CA LYS A 22 20.75 -9.30 14.95
C LYS A 22 20.16 -10.10 16.10
N ASP A 23 19.64 -9.38 17.09
CA ASP A 23 19.00 -9.91 18.29
C ASP A 23 17.47 -9.74 18.26
N GLU A 24 16.81 -10.07 19.36
CA GLU A 24 15.36 -9.99 19.49
C GLU A 24 14.84 -8.56 19.26
N ALA A 25 15.59 -7.53 19.67
CA ALA A 25 15.20 -6.14 19.46
C ALA A 25 15.24 -5.78 17.96
N PHE A 26 16.26 -6.21 17.23
CA PHE A 26 16.32 -6.03 15.78
C PHE A 26 15.14 -6.72 15.08
N PHE A 27 14.83 -7.96 15.46
CA PHE A 27 13.72 -8.69 14.87
C PHE A 27 12.36 -8.09 15.24
N PHE A 28 12.20 -7.58 16.46
CA PHE A 28 10.99 -6.89 16.90
C PHE A 28 10.72 -5.64 16.06
N ILE A 29 11.75 -4.79 15.86
CA ILE A 29 11.63 -3.59 15.01
C ILE A 29 11.30 -3.96 13.57
N ARG A 30 11.92 -5.03 13.05
CA ARG A 30 11.67 -5.51 11.69
C ARG A 30 10.25 -6.06 11.53
N LEU A 31 9.75 -6.80 12.52
CA LEU A 31 8.38 -7.29 12.56
C LEU A 31 7.38 -6.13 12.57
N GLY A 32 7.60 -5.13 13.44
CA GLY A 32 6.77 -3.93 13.50
C GLY A 32 6.71 -3.20 12.17
N SER A 33 7.85 -3.02 11.50
CA SER A 33 7.92 -2.42 10.17
C SER A 33 7.10 -3.18 9.12
N PHE A 34 7.08 -4.51 9.17
CA PHE A 34 6.28 -5.32 8.25
C PHE A 34 4.78 -5.24 8.58
N LEU A 35 4.43 -5.20 9.86
CA LEU A 35 3.05 -5.08 10.32
C LEU A 35 2.45 -3.72 9.91
N GLU A 36 3.18 -2.63 10.10
CA GLU A 36 2.79 -1.28 9.65
C GLU A 36 2.59 -1.23 8.13
N ARG A 37 3.48 -1.88 7.36
CA ARG A 37 3.33 -1.96 5.90
C ARG A 37 2.09 -2.77 5.50
N ALA A 38 1.83 -3.88 6.17
CA ALA A 38 0.65 -4.70 5.90
C ALA A 38 -0.64 -3.93 6.19
N ASP A 39 -0.70 -3.22 7.32
CA ASP A 39 -1.83 -2.35 7.68
C ASP A 39 -2.04 -1.23 6.64
N ASN A 40 -0.96 -0.56 6.22
CA ASN A 40 -1.04 0.47 5.19
C ASN A 40 -1.52 -0.08 3.83
N THR A 41 -1.05 -1.27 3.44
CA THR A 41 -1.52 -1.93 2.21
C THR A 41 -3.00 -2.29 2.33
N ALA A 42 -3.43 -2.86 3.46
CA ALA A 42 -4.84 -3.18 3.70
C ALA A 42 -5.72 -1.93 3.65
N ARG A 43 -5.31 -0.84 4.31
CA ARG A 43 -6.03 0.43 4.30
C ARG A 43 -6.11 1.06 2.90
N LEU A 44 -5.05 0.97 2.10
CA LEU A 44 -5.09 1.47 0.72
C LEU A 44 -6.05 0.66 -0.14
N LEU A 45 -6.02 -0.67 -0.02
CA LEU A 45 -6.96 -1.54 -0.72
C LEU A 45 -8.40 -1.27 -0.29
N ASP A 46 -8.63 -1.08 1.01
CA ASP A 46 -9.96 -0.81 1.58
C ASP A 46 -10.57 0.48 1.02
N VAL A 47 -9.81 1.58 1.02
CA VAL A 47 -10.25 2.88 0.46
C VAL A 47 -10.56 2.76 -1.03
N LYS A 48 -9.72 2.03 -1.79
CA LYS A 48 -9.91 1.86 -3.23
C LYS A 48 -11.07 0.93 -3.56
N TYR A 49 -11.29 -0.10 -2.75
CA TYR A 49 -12.40 -1.03 -2.93
C TYR A 49 -13.73 -0.33 -2.75
N HIS A 50 -13.90 0.43 -1.64
CA HIS A 50 -15.13 1.16 -1.36
C HIS A 50 -15.43 2.24 -2.43
N GLY A 51 -14.43 2.99 -2.87
CA GLY A 51 -14.61 3.98 -3.95
C GLY A 51 -15.00 3.33 -5.28
N ALA A 52 -14.36 2.21 -5.64
CA ALA A 52 -14.69 1.48 -6.86
C ALA A 52 -16.08 0.82 -6.81
N THR A 53 -16.53 0.36 -5.63
CA THR A 53 -17.89 -0.17 -5.48
C THR A 53 -18.94 0.91 -5.60
N GLU A 54 -18.69 2.11 -5.07
CA GLU A 54 -19.60 3.26 -5.22
C GLU A 54 -19.72 3.69 -6.68
N ASP A 55 -18.60 3.83 -7.41
CA ASP A 55 -18.59 4.17 -8.84
C ASP A 55 -19.25 3.08 -9.69
N SER A 56 -18.94 1.80 -9.44
CA SER A 56 -19.54 0.66 -10.15
C SER A 56 -21.06 0.55 -9.92
N LEU A 57 -21.55 0.83 -8.71
CA LEU A 57 -22.98 0.87 -8.42
C LEU A 57 -23.69 2.03 -9.15
N LEU A 58 -23.01 3.17 -9.33
CA LEU A 58 -23.53 4.31 -10.08
C LEU A 58 -23.51 4.05 -11.61
N GLU A 59 -22.54 3.31 -12.12
CA GLU A 59 -22.45 2.90 -13.53
C GLU A 59 -23.44 1.78 -13.89
N ALA A 60 -23.66 0.81 -12.99
CA ALA A 60 -24.67 -0.24 -13.17
C ALA A 60 -26.11 0.31 -13.27
N ALA A 61 -26.36 1.48 -12.68
CA ALA A 61 -27.64 2.19 -12.83
C ALA A 61 -27.79 2.91 -14.19
N ARG A 62 -26.72 3.00 -15.00
CA ARG A 62 -26.65 3.85 -16.19
C ARG A 62 -26.60 3.09 -17.53
N THR A 63 -26.01 1.90 -17.65
CA THR A 63 -25.87 1.26 -18.99
C THR A 63 -25.59 -0.25 -19.00
N ASP A 64 -26.15 -0.94 -20.00
CA ASP A 64 -26.03 -2.38 -20.34
C ASP A 64 -24.79 -2.67 -21.23
N GLU A 65 -23.59 -2.29 -20.79
CA GLU A 65 -22.32 -2.46 -21.55
C GLU A 65 -21.24 -3.22 -20.74
N ASN A 66 -21.51 -4.47 -20.37
CA ASN A 66 -20.74 -5.26 -19.40
C ASN A 66 -19.34 -5.78 -19.83
N ALA A 67 -18.87 -5.56 -21.06
CA ALA A 67 -17.66 -6.22 -21.56
C ALA A 67 -16.39 -5.35 -21.60
N ILE A 68 -16.52 -4.05 -21.87
CA ILE A 68 -15.38 -3.12 -21.97
C ILE A 68 -14.92 -2.67 -20.57
N ASP A 69 -15.88 -2.56 -19.65
CA ASP A 69 -15.69 -2.10 -18.28
C ASP A 69 -14.84 -3.07 -17.44
N HIS A 70 -15.13 -4.37 -17.53
CA HIS A 70 -14.45 -5.41 -16.77
C HIS A 70 -12.94 -5.54 -17.09
N HIS A 71 -12.51 -5.09 -18.28
CA HIS A 71 -11.09 -5.10 -18.68
C HIS A 71 -10.33 -3.89 -18.11
N MET A 72 -11.02 -2.76 -17.90
CA MET A 72 -10.46 -1.58 -17.25
C MET A 72 -10.24 -1.80 -15.75
N ASP A 73 -11.19 -2.47 -15.10
CA ASP A 73 -11.07 -2.88 -13.69
C ASP A 73 -9.87 -3.79 -13.44
N PHE A 74 -9.63 -4.77 -14.31
CA PHE A 74 -8.49 -5.67 -14.18
C PHE A 74 -7.16 -4.91 -14.18
N TYR A 75 -6.96 -3.98 -15.12
CA TYR A 75 -5.72 -3.18 -15.17
C TYR A 75 -5.60 -2.21 -14.00
N HIS A 76 -6.72 -1.67 -13.53
CA HIS A 76 -6.75 -0.79 -12.36
C HIS A 76 -6.27 -1.52 -11.11
N TRP A 77 -6.85 -2.68 -10.81
CA TRP A 77 -6.44 -3.52 -9.68
C TRP A 77 -5.03 -4.05 -9.82
N ALA A 78 -4.61 -4.47 -11.03
CA ALA A 78 -3.24 -4.87 -11.28
C ALA A 78 -2.24 -3.74 -11.02
N ALA A 79 -2.56 -2.50 -11.43
CA ALA A 79 -1.71 -1.34 -11.18
C ALA A 79 -1.64 -0.98 -9.68
N ILE A 80 -2.76 -1.03 -8.95
CA ILE A 80 -2.78 -0.79 -7.50
C ILE A 80 -1.95 -1.85 -6.78
N LEU A 81 -2.23 -3.13 -7.02
CA LEU A 81 -1.51 -4.23 -6.38
C LEU A 81 -0.02 -4.19 -6.69
N ARG A 82 0.35 -3.81 -7.92
CA ARG A 82 1.76 -3.62 -8.31
C ARG A 82 2.42 -2.42 -7.62
N SER A 83 1.66 -1.36 -7.34
CA SER A 83 2.19 -0.20 -6.61
C SER A 83 2.48 -0.48 -5.13
N VAL A 84 1.80 -1.48 -4.54
CA VAL A 84 1.98 -1.90 -3.14
C VAL A 84 2.78 -3.18 -2.96
N SER A 85 3.06 -3.93 -4.04
CA SER A 85 3.89 -5.13 -3.99
C SER A 85 5.33 -4.76 -3.60
N ALA A 86 5.79 -5.33 -2.49
CA ALA A 86 7.07 -5.08 -1.83
C ALA A 86 8.24 -5.84 -2.47
#